data_AF-A0AA91A1B8-F1
#
_entry.id   AF-A0AA91A1B8-F1
#
_cell.length_a   1.000
_cell.length_b   1.000
_cell.length_c   1.000
_cell.angle_alpha   90.00
_cell.angle_beta   90.00
_cell.angle_gamma   90.00
#
_symmetry.space_group_name_H-M   'P 1'
#
loop_
_entity.id
_entity.type
_entity.pdbx_description
1 polymer ?
#
loop_
_entity_poly.entity_id
_entity_poly.type
_entity_poly.pdbx_seq_one_letter_code
_entity_poly.pdbx_strand_id
1 'polypeptide(L)'
;MTEISANIAEGNKVVLDNFGSFKLGIRTSPAVSAKKFTSANIKAMYIIYSPYSVMDQGKRVKPMLSGIKMEEMTEYNGIEDKENGGGTSGGTSGGGTSGGGSGKDNTGDTSGGTDKDNPSGGNTPSGDTGKDNTGDGEGGGGDNVNF
;
A
#
# COMPACT_ATOMS: atom_id res chain seq x y z
N MET A 1 7.79 30.77 -0.11
CA MET A 1 7.82 29.38 0.42
C MET A 1 6.56 29.22 1.27
N THR A 2 5.74 28.18 1.06
CA THR A 2 4.54 27.96 1.91
C THR A 2 4.97 27.38 3.26
N GLU A 3 4.18 27.60 4.31
CA GLU A 3 4.47 27.04 5.65
C GLU A 3 4.66 25.51 5.61
N ILE A 4 3.90 24.82 4.76
CA ILE A 4 4.03 23.38 4.54
C ILE A 4 5.42 23.04 3.98
N SER A 5 5.84 23.72 2.91
CA SER A 5 7.15 23.45 2.29
C SER A 5 8.34 23.77 3.20
N ALA A 6 8.22 24.81 4.04
CA ALA A 6 9.26 25.15 5.03
C ALA A 6 9.39 24.05 6.09
N ASN A 7 8.27 23.66 6.70
CA ASN A 7 8.27 22.60 7.72
C ASN A 7 8.79 21.26 7.17
N ILE A 8 8.42 20.91 5.94
CA ILE A 8 8.89 19.67 5.31
C ILE A 8 10.40 19.71 5.02
N ALA A 9 10.93 20.85 4.59
CA ALA A 9 12.37 21.01 4.36
C ALA A 9 13.18 20.89 5.65
N GLU A 10 12.61 21.27 6.79
CA GLU A 10 13.19 21.09 8.13
C GLU A 10 13.03 19.65 8.66
N GLY A 11 12.31 18.78 7.94
CA GLY A 11 12.04 17.40 8.35
C GLY A 11 10.84 17.23 9.28
N ASN A 12 10.08 18.30 9.52
CA ASN A 12 8.90 18.26 10.39
C ASN A 12 7.72 17.53 9.71
N LYS A 13 6.88 16.91 10.53
CA LYS A 13 5.56 16.40 10.09
C LYS A 13 4.57 17.56 10.09
N VAL A 14 3.91 17.79 8.97
CA VAL A 14 2.79 18.73 8.89
C VAL A 14 1.48 17.95 9.05
N VAL A 15 0.67 18.32 10.03
CA VAL A 15 -0.66 17.74 10.26
C VAL A 15 -1.72 18.78 9.90
N LEU A 16 -2.67 18.37 9.07
CA LEU A 16 -3.87 19.15 8.78
C LEU A 16 -5.06 18.40 9.36
N ASP A 17 -5.72 19.04 10.32
CA ASP A 17 -6.83 18.43 11.04
C ASP A 17 -7.93 17.96 10.09
N ASN A 18 -8.46 16.78 10.38
CA ASN A 18 -9.49 16.11 9.60
C ASN A 18 -9.15 15.80 8.12
N PHE A 19 -7.95 16.18 7.64
CA PHE A 19 -7.49 15.91 6.29
C PHE A 19 -6.44 14.80 6.27
N GLY A 20 -5.30 15.01 6.95
CA GLY A 20 -4.23 14.05 6.99
C GLY A 20 -2.89 14.66 7.40
N SER A 21 -1.81 13.99 7.02
CA SER A 21 -0.47 14.50 7.32
C SER A 21 0.52 14.23 6.20
N PHE A 22 1.52 15.10 6.15
CA PHE A 22 2.61 15.06 5.19
C PHE A 22 3.94 14.90 5.94
N LYS A 23 4.81 14.04 5.42
CA LYS A 23 6.17 13.81 5.91
C LYS A 23 7.15 13.65 4.76
N LEU A 24 8.40 14.06 4.96
CA LEU A 24 9.48 13.76 4.04
C LEU A 24 9.80 12.25 4.09
N GLY A 25 9.67 11.59 2.94
CA GLY A 25 10.21 10.27 2.68
C GLY A 25 11.53 10.37 1.92
N ILE A 26 12.52 9.57 2.34
CA ILE A 26 13.81 9.46 1.64
C ILE A 26 14.03 8.00 1.24
N ARG A 27 14.37 7.79 -0.03
CA ARG A 27 14.86 6.49 -0.50
C ARG A 27 16.38 6.54 -0.56
N THR A 28 17.04 5.57 0.06
CA THR A 28 18.50 5.55 0.16
C THR A 28 19.09 4.26 -0.39
N SER A 29 20.34 4.32 -0.84
CA SER A 29 21.19 3.14 -0.99
C SER A 29 22.03 2.97 0.28
N PRO A 30 22.32 1.74 0.72
CA PRO A 30 23.14 1.52 1.91
C PRO A 30 24.54 2.11 1.76
N ALA A 31 25.18 2.38 2.89
CA ALA A 31 26.60 2.70 2.99
C ALA A 31 27.25 1.73 3.99
N VAL A 32 28.52 1.41 3.78
CA VAL A 32 29.27 0.47 4.63
C VAL A 32 29.43 0.94 6.09
N SER A 33 29.27 2.24 6.34
CA SER A 33 29.21 2.83 7.68
C SER A 33 28.49 4.17 7.63
N ALA A 34 28.01 4.66 8.79
CA ALA A 34 27.37 5.97 8.89
C ALA A 34 28.29 7.10 8.40
N LYS A 35 29.60 7.04 8.70
CA LYS A 35 30.59 8.05 8.25
C LYS A 35 30.76 8.09 6.72
N LYS A 36 30.42 7.01 6.02
CA LYS A 36 30.46 6.91 4.55
C LYS A 36 29.11 7.20 3.89
N PHE A 37 28.06 7.46 4.67
CA PHE A 37 26.78 7.90 4.16
C PHE A 37 26.88 9.37 3.75
N THR A 38 26.53 9.67 2.50
CA THR A 38 26.60 11.02 1.91
C THR A 38 25.31 11.33 1.14
N SER A 39 25.17 12.55 0.63
CA SER A 39 24.04 12.93 -0.24
C SER A 39 23.91 12.02 -1.47
N ALA A 40 25.00 11.46 -1.98
CA ALA A 40 24.98 10.51 -3.10
C ALA A 40 24.23 9.21 -2.76
N ASN A 41 24.08 8.87 -1.47
CA ASN A 41 23.30 7.73 -1.01
C ASN A 41 21.79 8.02 -1.02
N ILE A 42 21.36 9.30 -1.06
CA ILE A 42 19.95 9.67 -1.17
C ILE A 42 19.54 9.60 -2.65
N LYS A 43 18.65 8.66 -2.98
CA LYS A 43 18.25 8.34 -4.36
C LYS A 43 16.96 9.03 -4.78
N ALA A 44 16.10 9.34 -3.83
CA ALA A 44 14.90 10.12 -4.06
C ALA A 44 14.43 10.77 -2.75
N MET A 45 13.82 11.94 -2.88
CA MET A 45 13.02 12.59 -1.85
C MET A 45 11.60 12.69 -2.36
N TYR A 46 10.63 12.36 -1.51
CA TYR A 46 9.21 12.37 -1.86
C TYR A 46 8.38 12.70 -0.62
N ILE A 47 7.11 13.02 -0.83
CA ILE A 47 6.19 13.27 0.28
C ILE A 47 5.36 12.02 0.54
N ILE A 48 5.34 11.62 1.80
CA ILE A 48 4.42 10.60 2.30
C ILE A 48 3.18 11.34 2.79
N TYR A 49 2.07 11.14 2.09
CA TYR A 49 0.75 11.55 2.57
C TYR A 49 0.08 10.39 3.30
N SER A 50 -0.43 10.65 4.50
CA SER A 50 -1.25 9.71 5.26
C SER A 50 -2.61 10.37 5.55
N PRO A 51 -3.72 9.82 5.04
CA PRO A 51 -5.04 10.41 5.25
C PRO A 51 -5.43 10.34 6.72
N TYR A 52 -6.23 11.30 7.15
CA TYR A 52 -6.84 11.29 8.48
C TYR A 52 -7.68 10.02 8.66
N SER A 53 -7.48 9.36 9.80
CA SER A 53 -8.25 8.17 10.17
C SER A 53 -8.57 8.20 11.65
N VAL A 54 -9.72 7.64 11.99
CA VAL A 54 -10.17 7.46 13.37
C VAL A 54 -10.46 5.99 13.62
N MET A 55 -10.43 5.58 14.88
CA MET A 55 -10.94 4.28 15.28
C MET A 55 -12.43 4.41 15.53
N ASP A 56 -13.23 3.62 14.81
CA ASP A 56 -14.66 3.49 15.01
C ASP A 56 -14.98 2.01 15.19
N GLN A 57 -15.59 1.65 16.32
CA GLN A 57 -15.92 0.26 16.69
C GLN A 57 -14.77 -0.75 16.46
N GLY A 58 -13.54 -0.36 16.80
CA GLY A 58 -12.34 -1.22 16.64
C GLY A 58 -11.78 -1.28 15.22
N LYS A 59 -12.37 -0.58 14.25
CA LYS A 59 -11.90 -0.50 12.86
C LYS A 59 -11.34 0.88 12.55
N ARG A 60 -10.26 0.95 11.77
CA ARG A 60 -9.80 2.24 11.23
C ARG A 60 -10.68 2.65 10.05
N VAL A 61 -11.30 3.81 10.18
CA VAL A 61 -12.09 4.42 9.11
C VAL A 61 -11.43 5.71 8.64
N LYS A 62 -11.64 6.09 7.38
CA LYS A 62 -11.17 7.33 6.78
C LYS A 62 -12.38 8.27 6.61
N PRO A 63 -12.65 9.19 7.56
CA PRO A 63 -13.88 9.97 7.56
C PRO A 63 -14.13 10.74 6.27
N MET A 64 -13.07 11.24 5.61
CA MET A 64 -13.16 11.95 4.34
C MET A 64 -13.76 11.14 3.19
N LEU A 65 -13.72 9.80 3.27
CA LEU A 65 -14.28 8.92 2.25
C LEU A 65 -15.65 8.36 2.66
N SER A 66 -16.12 8.68 3.86
CA SER A 66 -17.41 8.20 4.36
C SER A 66 -18.54 8.83 3.55
N GLY A 67 -19.54 8.02 3.19
CA GLY A 67 -20.71 8.48 2.43
C GLY A 67 -20.50 8.65 0.92
N ILE A 68 -19.28 8.47 0.41
CA ILE A 68 -19.06 8.39 -1.04
C ILE A 68 -19.78 7.13 -1.57
N LYS A 69 -20.64 7.32 -2.57
CA LYS A 69 -21.31 6.23 -3.30
C LYS A 69 -20.60 6.02 -4.63
N MET A 70 -20.45 4.76 -5.01
CA MET A 70 -20.02 4.39 -6.36
C MET A 70 -21.23 3.83 -7.09
N GLU A 71 -21.49 4.35 -8.28
CA GLU A 71 -22.51 3.86 -9.20
C GLU A 71 -21.81 3.45 -10.49
N GLU A 72 -22.22 2.32 -11.04
CA GLU A 72 -21.77 1.90 -12.37
C GLU A 72 -22.36 2.86 -13.41
N MET A 73 -21.50 3.44 -14.25
CA MET A 73 -21.99 4.24 -15.37
C MET A 73 -22.70 3.30 -16.35
N THR A 74 -23.92 3.65 -16.74
CA THR A 74 -24.73 2.85 -17.68
C THR A 74 -24.11 2.74 -19.06
N GLU A 75 -23.21 3.68 -19.41
CA GLU A 75 -22.54 3.75 -20.69
C GLU A 75 -21.04 3.93 -20.48
N TYR A 76 -20.26 3.07 -21.14
CA TYR A 76 -18.81 3.21 -21.22
C TYR A 76 -18.48 4.27 -22.28
N ASN A 77 -18.08 5.46 -21.84
CA ASN A 77 -17.72 6.58 -22.73
C ASN A 77 -16.43 6.37 -23.53
N GLY A 78 -15.83 5.18 -23.48
CA GLY A 78 -14.61 4.87 -24.19
C GLY A 78 -13.42 5.70 -23.72
N ILE A 79 -12.27 5.38 -24.29
CA ILE A 79 -11.16 6.32 -24.43
C ILE A 79 -11.22 6.69 -25.90
N GLU A 80 -11.28 7.98 -26.26
CA GLU A 80 -11.15 8.38 -27.65
C GLU A 80 -9.79 7.89 -28.16
N ASP A 81 -9.81 6.89 -29.04
CA ASP A 81 -8.61 6.47 -29.76
C ASP A 81 -8.14 7.68 -30.57
N LYS A 82 -7.04 8.30 -30.13
CA LYS A 82 -6.30 9.25 -30.97
C LYS A 82 -5.67 8.43 -32.11
N GLU A 83 -6.45 8.30 -33.18
CA GLU A 83 -6.09 7.81 -34.50
C GLU A 83 -5.07 6.67 -34.53
N ASN A 84 -5.56 5.43 -34.63
CA ASN A 84 -5.08 4.53 -35.66
C ASN A 84 -6.27 3.76 -36.19
N GLY A 85 -6.68 4.11 -37.42
CA GLY A 85 -7.87 3.57 -38.04
C GLY A 85 -7.86 2.05 -38.20
N GLY A 86 -9.00 1.43 -37.95
CA GLY A 86 -9.32 0.10 -38.50
C GLY A 86 -10.06 -0.85 -37.57
N GLY A 87 -11.40 -0.81 -37.63
CA GLY A 87 -12.31 -1.95 -37.37
C GLY A 87 -12.47 -2.38 -35.91
N THR A 88 -13.62 -2.87 -35.43
CA THR A 88 -14.80 -3.42 -36.10
C THR A 88 -15.98 -3.27 -35.15
N SER A 89 -17.10 -2.73 -35.66
CA SER A 89 -18.41 -2.82 -35.04
C SER A 89 -18.85 -4.29 -34.94
N GLY A 90 -18.91 -4.84 -33.72
CA GLY A 90 -19.49 -6.16 -33.46
C GLY A 90 -20.82 -6.06 -32.73
N GLY A 91 -21.92 -6.04 -33.49
CA GLY A 91 -23.28 -6.36 -32.99
C GLY A 91 -23.34 -7.79 -32.43
N THR A 92 -24.33 -8.20 -31.65
CA THR A 92 -25.75 -8.27 -32.05
C THR A 92 -26.61 -8.55 -30.82
N SER A 93 -27.73 -7.82 -30.70
CA SER A 93 -28.86 -8.19 -29.86
C SER A 93 -29.87 -9.01 -30.69
N GLY A 94 -30.49 -10.01 -30.05
CA GLY A 94 -31.81 -10.53 -30.42
C GLY A 94 -31.86 -11.85 -31.20
N GLY A 95 -32.49 -12.86 -30.58
CA GLY A 95 -32.99 -14.06 -31.26
C GLY A 95 -33.24 -15.22 -30.30
N GLY A 96 -34.50 -15.55 -29.99
CA GLY A 96 -34.89 -16.53 -28.98
C GLY A 96 -35.19 -17.96 -29.46
N THR A 97 -35.59 -18.76 -28.45
CA THR A 97 -36.48 -19.95 -28.47
C THR A 97 -35.89 -21.36 -28.67
N SER A 98 -36.03 -22.14 -27.57
CA SER A 98 -36.32 -23.59 -27.42
C SER A 98 -35.35 -24.67 -27.92
N GLY A 99 -35.19 -25.71 -27.08
CA GLY A 99 -34.81 -27.06 -27.52
C GLY A 99 -33.92 -27.77 -26.51
N GLY A 100 -34.48 -28.74 -25.79
CA GLY A 100 -33.77 -29.50 -24.75
C GLY A 100 -32.71 -30.47 -25.28
N GLY A 101 -31.94 -31.03 -24.33
CA GLY A 101 -31.00 -32.10 -24.62
C GLY A 101 -30.03 -32.37 -23.47
N SER A 102 -30.29 -33.46 -22.76
CA SER A 102 -29.52 -34.05 -21.67
C SER A 102 -28.06 -34.42 -22.02
N GLY A 103 -27.16 -34.26 -21.04
CA GLY A 103 -26.16 -35.29 -20.74
C GLY A 103 -24.68 -34.95 -20.93
N LYS A 104 -23.94 -35.22 -19.85
CA LYS A 104 -22.52 -35.60 -19.74
C LYS A 104 -21.46 -34.53 -19.41
N ASP A 105 -21.15 -34.55 -18.11
CA ASP A 105 -19.86 -34.83 -17.49
C ASP A 105 -18.68 -33.86 -17.67
N ASN A 106 -18.26 -33.35 -16.50
CA ASN A 106 -16.97 -32.81 -16.13
C ASN A 106 -15.80 -33.37 -16.95
N THR A 107 -14.97 -32.47 -17.51
CA THR A 107 -13.52 -32.34 -17.24
C THR A 107 -13.03 -31.15 -18.08
N GLY A 108 -12.57 -30.08 -17.43
CA GLY A 108 -12.10 -28.88 -18.09
C GLY A 108 -11.03 -28.20 -17.26
N ASP A 109 -9.85 -28.80 -17.30
CA ASP A 109 -8.59 -28.19 -16.88
C ASP A 109 -8.40 -26.86 -17.62
N THR A 110 -8.16 -25.77 -16.89
CA THR A 110 -7.54 -24.58 -17.47
C THR A 110 -6.76 -23.83 -16.40
N SER A 111 -5.48 -24.19 -16.34
CA SER A 111 -4.37 -23.35 -15.92
C SER A 111 -4.55 -21.88 -16.31
N GLY A 112 -4.26 -20.95 -15.39
CA GLY A 112 -4.02 -19.56 -15.77
C GLY A 112 -3.93 -18.57 -14.61
N GLY A 113 -2.71 -18.30 -14.14
CA GLY A 113 -2.33 -16.99 -13.58
C GLY A 113 -2.31 -16.87 -12.06
N THR A 114 -1.15 -17.12 -11.44
CA THR A 114 -0.83 -16.50 -10.14
C THR A 114 -0.31 -15.09 -10.39
N ASP A 115 -1.12 -14.07 -10.10
CA ASP A 115 -0.64 -12.71 -9.91
C ASP A 115 0.21 -12.66 -8.63
N LYS A 116 1.53 -12.59 -8.82
CA LYS A 116 2.55 -12.66 -7.77
C LYS A 116 3.03 -11.29 -7.25
N ASP A 117 2.28 -10.21 -7.44
CA ASP A 117 2.76 -8.87 -7.09
C ASP A 117 1.86 -8.10 -6.11
N ASN A 118 1.50 -8.75 -4.99
CA ASN A 118 0.94 -8.03 -3.84
C ASN A 118 1.57 -8.50 -2.52
N PRO A 119 2.55 -7.77 -1.93
CA PRO A 119 2.91 -8.01 -0.54
C PRO A 119 1.91 -7.25 0.36
N SER A 120 0.72 -7.83 0.53
CA SER A 120 -0.13 -7.52 1.67
C SER A 120 0.45 -8.21 2.90
N GLY A 121 0.53 -7.49 4.03
CA GLY A 121 1.27 -7.87 5.22
C GLY A 121 0.84 -9.17 5.90
N GLY A 122 1.71 -9.65 6.80
CA GLY A 122 1.42 -10.76 7.70
C GLY A 122 2.53 -11.01 8.72
N ASN A 123 2.22 -10.66 9.97
CA ASN A 123 2.60 -11.27 11.25
C ASN A 123 4.07 -11.59 11.62
N THR A 124 4.46 -11.00 12.75
CA THR A 124 5.44 -11.50 13.73
C THR A 124 5.13 -12.94 14.15
N PRO A 125 6.14 -13.84 14.23
CA PRO A 125 6.09 -15.00 15.11
C PRO A 125 6.80 -14.68 16.42
N SER A 126 6.04 -14.71 17.51
CA SER A 126 6.54 -14.93 18.87
C SER A 126 6.87 -16.42 19.04
N GLY A 127 7.99 -16.77 19.69
CA GLY A 127 8.20 -18.12 20.23
C GLY A 127 9.65 -18.60 20.29
N ASP A 128 10.23 -18.48 21.50
CA ASP A 128 11.46 -19.05 22.06
C ASP A 128 12.05 -20.36 21.47
N THR A 129 13.38 -20.41 21.35
CA THR A 129 14.30 -21.21 22.21
C THR A 129 15.71 -21.24 21.60
N GLY A 130 16.70 -20.70 22.32
CA GLY A 130 18.10 -20.72 21.90
C GLY A 130 18.99 -20.14 22.99
N LYS A 131 19.27 -20.98 23.99
CA LYS A 131 20.04 -20.67 25.19
C LYS A 131 21.41 -21.32 25.03
N ASP A 132 22.40 -20.53 24.66
CA ASP A 132 23.80 -20.92 24.70
C ASP A 132 24.62 -19.76 25.24
N ASN A 133 24.91 -19.93 26.53
CA ASN A 133 25.78 -19.11 27.35
C ASN A 133 27.22 -19.12 26.83
N THR A 134 27.80 -17.95 26.65
CA THR A 134 29.21 -17.64 26.91
C THR A 134 29.19 -16.13 27.23
N GLY A 135 29.24 -15.70 28.49
CA GLY A 135 30.39 -15.83 29.38
C GLY A 135 31.23 -14.55 29.23
N ASP A 136 31.30 -13.77 30.32
CA ASP A 136 32.31 -12.75 30.64
C ASP A 136 31.84 -11.28 30.63
N GLY A 137 31.85 -10.66 31.82
CA GLY A 137 31.78 -9.22 31.99
C GLY A 137 31.12 -8.77 33.28
N GLU A 138 31.85 -8.88 34.40
CA GLU A 138 31.52 -8.27 35.69
C GLU A 138 31.28 -6.75 35.55
N GLY A 139 30.28 -6.22 36.27
CA GLY A 139 30.00 -4.79 36.30
C GLY A 139 28.79 -4.44 37.15
N GLY A 140 28.85 -4.75 38.44
CA GLY A 140 27.86 -4.29 39.42
C GLY A 140 27.90 -2.76 39.57
N GLY A 141 26.74 -2.12 39.44
CA GLY A 141 26.56 -0.68 39.64
C GLY A 141 25.08 -0.38 39.78
N GLY A 142 24.52 -0.69 40.95
CA GLY A 142 23.14 -0.34 41.28
C GLY A 142 23.09 1.07 41.83
N ASP A 143 22.65 2.03 41.01
CA ASP A 143 22.27 3.36 41.47
C ASP A 143 20.75 3.49 41.44
N ASN A 144 20.18 3.23 42.61
CA ASN A 144 18.78 3.44 42.93
C ASN A 144 18.60 4.93 43.25
N VAL A 145 18.02 5.71 42.34
CA VAL A 145 17.59 7.09 42.63
C VAL A 145 16.10 7.22 42.38
N ASN A 146 15.37 7.18 43.49
CA ASN A 146 13.96 7.55 43.58
C ASN A 146 13.89 8.95 44.20
N PHE A 147 13.42 9.94 43.43
CA PHE A 147 12.83 11.18 43.92
C PHE A 147 11.77 11.66 42.92
#